data_AF-A0A2A2LJG5-F1
#
_entry.id   AF-A0A2A2LJG5-F1
#
_cell.length_a   1.000
_cell.length_b   1.000
_cell.length_c   1.000
_cell.angle_alpha   90.00
_cell.angle_beta   90.00
_cell.angle_gamma   90.00
#
_symmetry.space_group_name_H-M   'P 1'
#
loop_
_entity.id
_entity.type
_entity.pdbx_description
1 polymer ?
#
loop_
_entity_poly.entity_id
_entity_poly.type
_entity_poly.pdbx_seq_one_letter_code
_entity_poly.pdbx_strand_id
1 'polypeptide(L)'
;MTISYSDTFIKLLLRWKGSLWKAIWKHLLIFLVFYYCINVVYRFIMDDRQKATFLKFIILFDYWTKEIPLTFLLGFYVAMIVQRWWDCCKLISWPDHLLFNVSALIRGNDIETRVIRKTIARYAILTSILAWRSISLRVLTRYPTDEHLIQSGLMTREELVIFQKITVKVDPHQKWWVPLNWIQTMMVRCFEKGTLTHTNELRVLLDALENYRKGFFTLFLYDWIQIPLVYSHVSTISVYGYFAFALIGRQFPSMNENKEMVDMYKFSPFKIFKLTIFSYFPIFTVLQFLFYGIFLNF
;
A
#
# COMPACT_ATOMS: atom_id res chain seq x y z
N MET A 1 3.06 9.39 -4.13
CA MET A 1 4.41 9.67 -4.64
C MET A 1 5.16 8.36 -4.55
N THR A 2 5.49 7.75 -5.68
CA THR A 2 6.39 6.59 -5.74
C THR A 2 7.79 7.07 -5.37
N ILE A 3 8.52 6.26 -4.60
CA ILE A 3 9.85 6.63 -4.13
C ILE A 3 10.85 5.88 -4.99
N SER A 4 11.54 6.61 -5.87
CA SER A 4 12.73 6.10 -6.55
C SER A 4 13.96 6.43 -5.70
N TYR A 5 14.90 5.50 -5.60
CA TYR A 5 16.18 5.70 -4.94
C TYR A 5 17.28 4.92 -5.67
N SER A 6 18.45 5.54 -5.76
CA SER A 6 19.68 4.94 -6.30
C SER A 6 20.82 4.94 -5.27
N ASP A 7 20.52 5.29 -4.01
CA ASP A 7 21.50 5.46 -2.95
C ASP A 7 21.95 4.13 -2.33
N THR A 8 23.15 4.14 -1.74
CA THR A 8 23.67 3.06 -0.90
C THR A 8 22.78 2.82 0.32
N PHE A 9 22.60 1.54 0.69
CA PHE A 9 21.67 1.06 1.73
C PHE A 9 21.67 1.88 3.04
N ILE A 10 22.84 2.29 3.52
CA ILE A 10 22.98 3.05 4.77
C ILE A 10 22.29 4.43 4.70
N LYS A 11 22.35 5.12 3.55
CA LYS A 11 21.66 6.41 3.37
C LYS A 11 20.15 6.24 3.36
N LEU A 12 19.64 5.09 2.92
CA LEU A 12 18.20 4.79 2.93
C LEU A 12 17.65 4.64 4.34
N LEU A 13 18.42 4.07 5.27
CA LEU A 13 18.02 3.92 6.68
C LEU A 13 17.78 5.25 7.40
N LEU A 14 18.47 6.32 6.97
CA LEU A 14 18.38 7.66 7.57
C LEU A 14 17.28 8.53 6.95
N ARG A 15 16.61 8.05 5.91
CA ARG A 15 15.54 8.81 5.25
C ARG A 15 14.29 8.84 6.13
N TRP A 16 13.54 9.96 6.13
CA TRP A 16 12.26 10.08 6.84
C TRP A 16 11.03 9.85 5.94
N LYS A 17 11.01 10.44 4.74
CA LYS A 17 9.85 10.33 3.85
C LYS A 17 9.77 8.93 3.26
N GLY A 18 8.71 8.20 3.65
CA GLY A 18 8.42 6.83 3.20
C GLY A 18 9.35 5.77 3.79
N SER A 19 9.97 6.07 4.93
CA SER A 19 10.80 5.10 5.64
C SER A 19 10.01 4.34 6.70
N LEU A 20 10.63 3.24 7.13
CA LEU A 20 10.27 2.46 8.30
C LEU A 20 9.93 3.33 9.52
N TRP A 21 10.79 4.32 9.82
CA TRP A 21 10.64 5.19 10.99
C TRP A 21 9.33 5.97 10.97
N LYS A 22 8.97 6.55 9.82
CA LYS A 22 7.75 7.33 9.68
C LYS A 22 6.49 6.47 9.83
N ALA A 23 6.54 5.19 9.46
CA ALA A 23 5.41 4.28 9.60
C ALA A 23 5.20 3.84 11.07
N ILE A 24 6.30 3.58 11.80
CA ILE A 24 6.22 2.87 13.09
C ILE A 24 6.28 3.80 14.31
N TRP A 25 6.85 5.02 14.20
CA TRP A 25 7.18 5.84 15.36
C TRP A 25 6.03 6.08 16.36
N LYS A 26 4.78 6.25 15.88
CA LYS A 26 3.60 6.44 16.76
C LYS A 26 3.34 5.19 17.60
N HIS A 27 3.33 4.02 16.96
CA HIS A 27 3.10 2.74 17.62
C HIS A 27 4.24 2.41 18.58
N LEU A 28 5.49 2.68 18.18
CA LEU A 28 6.66 2.51 19.03
C LEU A 28 6.61 3.43 20.25
N LEU A 29 6.21 4.69 20.08
CA LEU A 29 6.07 5.64 21.18
C LEU A 29 5.03 5.14 22.20
N ILE A 30 3.87 4.69 21.74
CA ILE A 30 2.82 4.13 22.61
C ILE A 30 3.35 2.90 23.35
N PHE A 31 4.03 1.99 22.65
CA PHE A 31 4.64 0.80 23.26
C PHE A 31 5.65 1.18 24.35
N LEU A 32 6.54 2.14 24.07
CA LEU A 32 7.54 2.59 25.04
C LEU A 32 6.89 3.26 26.26
N VAL A 33 5.85 4.07 26.06
CA VAL A 33 5.10 4.67 27.18
C VAL A 33 4.55 3.58 28.10
N PHE A 34 3.85 2.58 27.56
CA PHE A 34 3.34 1.48 28.38
C PHE A 34 4.47 0.67 29.04
N TYR A 35 5.54 0.39 28.30
CA TYR A 35 6.70 -0.34 28.83
C TYR A 35 7.31 0.37 30.04
N TYR A 36 7.55 1.68 29.95
CA TYR A 36 8.11 2.46 31.06
C TYR A 36 7.10 2.68 32.19
N CYS A 37 5.80 2.83 31.91
CA CYS A 37 4.78 2.88 32.95
C CYS A 37 4.79 1.60 33.80
N ILE A 38 4.82 0.42 33.17
CA ILE A 38 4.94 -0.87 33.88
C ILE A 38 6.24 -0.92 34.69
N ASN A 39 7.35 -0.44 34.12
CA ASN A 39 8.64 -0.43 34.80
C ASN A 39 8.63 0.46 36.07
N VAL A 40 8.03 1.65 35.99
CA VAL A 40 7.89 2.58 37.12
C VAL A 40 7.02 1.97 38.22
N VAL A 41 5.89 1.34 37.86
CA VAL A 41 5.02 0.64 38.82
C VAL A 41 5.80 -0.49 39.52
N TYR A 42 6.52 -1.31 38.76
CA TYR A 42 7.32 -2.40 39.31
C TYR A 42 8.40 -1.91 40.29
N ARG A 43 9.10 -0.81 39.98
CA ARG A 43 10.22 -0.33 40.81
C ARG A 43 9.75 0.39 42.07
N PHE A 44 8.83 1.35 41.92
CA PHE A 44 8.53 2.33 42.95
C PHE A 44 7.22 2.06 43.70
N ILE A 45 6.29 1.30 43.11
CA ILE A 45 4.95 1.09 43.71
C ILE A 45 4.83 -0.31 44.30
N MET A 46 5.42 -1.33 43.67
CA MET A 46 5.28 -2.71 44.14
C MET A 46 6.15 -3.04 45.37
N ASP A 47 5.54 -3.74 46.32
CA ASP A 47 6.22 -4.33 47.48
C ASP A 47 7.04 -5.57 47.10
N ASP A 48 7.97 -6.00 47.96
CA ASP A 48 8.88 -7.14 47.67
C ASP A 48 8.14 -8.45 47.35
N ARG A 49 7.00 -8.71 48.00
CA ARG A 49 6.16 -9.88 47.70
C ARG A 49 5.55 -9.78 46.29
N GLN A 50 5.10 -8.59 45.89
CA GLN A 50 4.51 -8.36 44.56
C GLN A 50 5.59 -8.42 43.49
N LYS A 51 6.78 -7.87 43.74
CA LYS A 51 7.95 -7.95 42.85
C LYS A 51 8.35 -9.41 42.58
N ALA A 52 8.35 -10.27 43.60
CA ALA A 52 8.64 -11.69 43.44
C ALA A 52 7.59 -12.42 42.57
N THR A 53 6.30 -12.08 42.71
CA THR A 53 5.25 -12.61 41.85
C THR A 53 5.36 -12.06 40.42
N PHE A 54 5.68 -10.78 40.25
CA PHE A 54 5.87 -10.15 38.95
C PHE A 54 7.03 -10.80 38.17
N LEU A 55 8.12 -11.17 38.84
CA LEU A 55 9.23 -11.90 38.20
C LEU A 55 8.77 -13.21 37.54
N LYS A 56 7.86 -13.94 38.18
CA LYS A 56 7.28 -15.17 37.60
C LYS A 56 6.47 -14.86 36.34
N PHE A 57 5.74 -13.76 36.31
CA PHE A 57 5.02 -13.29 35.12
C PHE A 57 5.98 -12.87 34.00
N ILE A 58 7.10 -12.21 34.30
CA ILE A 58 8.12 -11.87 33.30
C ILE A 58 8.61 -13.14 32.60
N ILE A 59 9.00 -14.16 33.38
CA ILE A 59 9.51 -15.43 32.82
C ILE A 59 8.43 -16.14 31.98
N LEU A 60 7.20 -16.22 32.50
CA LEU A 60 6.08 -16.86 31.80
C LEU A 60 5.78 -16.16 30.47
N PHE A 61 5.72 -14.84 30.47
CA PHE A 61 5.39 -14.07 29.28
C PHE A 61 6.54 -14.08 28.27
N ASP A 62 7.81 -14.07 28.71
CA ASP A 62 8.95 -14.25 27.80
C ASP A 62 8.90 -15.62 27.11
N TYR A 63 8.54 -16.67 27.85
CA TYR A 63 8.32 -18.01 27.27
C TYR A 63 7.23 -17.98 26.19
N TRP A 64 6.05 -17.40 26.46
CA TRP A 64 4.97 -17.28 25.47
C TRP A 64 5.36 -16.46 24.24
N THR A 65 6.22 -15.44 24.37
CA THR A 65 6.69 -14.69 23.18
C THR A 65 7.48 -15.57 22.21
N LYS A 66 8.17 -16.61 22.69
CA LYS A 66 8.97 -17.52 21.85
C LYS A 66 8.11 -18.52 21.09
N GLU A 67 6.92 -18.84 21.62
CA GLU A 67 5.97 -19.78 21.01
C GLU A 67 5.22 -19.16 19.82
N ILE A 68 5.14 -17.84 19.70
CA ILE A 68 4.46 -17.17 18.58
C ILE A 68 5.39 -17.12 17.37
N PRO A 69 5.11 -17.83 16.25
CA PRO A 69 5.99 -17.89 15.09
C PRO A 69 5.76 -16.69 14.16
N LEU A 70 6.04 -15.48 14.66
CA LEU A 70 5.79 -14.22 13.95
C LEU A 70 6.42 -14.19 12.56
N THR A 71 7.68 -14.60 12.43
CA THR A 71 8.41 -14.55 11.16
C THR A 71 7.72 -15.38 10.07
N PHE A 72 7.24 -16.57 10.40
CA PHE A 72 6.55 -17.45 9.46
C PHE A 72 5.23 -16.82 9.02
N LEU A 73 4.38 -16.46 9.99
CA LEU A 73 3.04 -15.93 9.72
C LEU A 73 3.09 -14.64 8.89
N LEU A 74 3.98 -13.72 9.26
CA LEU A 74 4.14 -12.44 8.57
C LEU A 74 4.80 -12.61 7.22
N GLY A 75 5.73 -13.56 7.07
CA GLY A 75 6.38 -13.85 5.80
C GLY A 75 5.38 -14.17 4.69
N PHE A 76 4.43 -15.08 4.94
CA PHE A 76 3.40 -15.42 3.96
C PHE A 76 2.44 -14.27 3.68
N TYR A 77 2.00 -13.56 4.72
CA TYR A 77 1.07 -12.45 4.57
C TYR A 77 1.68 -11.32 3.73
N VAL A 78 2.93 -10.95 4.02
CA VAL A 78 3.66 -9.90 3.30
C VAL A 78 3.96 -10.33 1.87
N ALA A 79 4.37 -11.57 1.65
CA ALA A 79 4.60 -12.09 0.30
C ALA A 79 3.34 -11.97 -0.56
N MET A 80 2.17 -12.30 0.00
CA MET A 80 0.87 -12.16 -0.67
C MET A 80 0.56 -10.68 -1.01
N ILE A 81 0.77 -9.76 -0.07
CA ILE A 81 0.54 -8.31 -0.29
C ILE A 81 1.48 -7.77 -1.37
N VAL A 82 2.78 -8.08 -1.28
CA VAL A 82 3.79 -7.59 -2.23
C VAL A 82 3.53 -8.13 -3.62
N GLN A 83 3.17 -9.41 -3.75
CA GLN A 83 2.80 -10.02 -5.02
C GLN A 83 1.61 -9.29 -5.64
N ARG A 84 0.53 -9.11 -4.86
CA ARG A 84 -0.67 -8.40 -5.29
C ARG A 84 -0.38 -6.96 -5.68
N TRP A 85 0.41 -6.22 -4.90
CA TRP A 85 0.83 -4.86 -5.21
C TRP A 85 1.58 -4.80 -6.55
N TRP A 86 2.51 -5.72 -6.77
CA TRP A 86 3.30 -5.78 -8.00
C TRP A 86 2.43 -6.13 -9.22
N ASP A 87 1.48 -7.05 -9.06
CA ASP A 87 0.54 -7.40 -10.12
C ASP A 87 -0.37 -6.21 -10.46
N CYS A 88 -0.87 -5.46 -9.47
CA CYS A 88 -1.56 -4.19 -9.72
C CYS A 88 -0.67 -3.20 -10.48
N CYS A 89 0.61 -3.07 -10.15
CA CYS A 89 1.53 -2.19 -10.88
C CYS A 89 1.71 -2.59 -12.35
N LYS A 90 1.81 -3.89 -12.65
CA LYS A 90 1.93 -4.40 -14.03
C LYS A 90 0.65 -4.20 -14.85
N LEU A 91 -0.50 -4.22 -14.18
CA LEU A 91 -1.82 -4.10 -14.82
C LEU A 91 -2.23 -2.65 -15.10
N ILE A 92 -1.42 -1.67 -14.71
CA ILE A 92 -1.64 -0.27 -15.09
C ILE A 92 -1.62 -0.18 -16.62
N SER A 93 -2.81 -0.06 -17.20
CA SER A 93 -3.01 0.09 -18.63
C SER A 93 -2.51 1.46 -19.11
N TRP A 94 -1.45 1.44 -19.92
CA TRP A 94 -0.96 2.62 -20.63
C TRP A 94 -1.55 2.69 -22.03
N PRO A 95 -2.00 3.87 -22.51
CA PRO A 95 -2.57 4.01 -23.84
C PRO A 95 -1.52 3.89 -24.96
N ASP A 96 -0.23 3.92 -24.63
CA ASP A 96 0.90 3.98 -25.54
C ASP A 96 0.84 2.93 -26.67
N HIS A 97 0.61 1.66 -26.33
CA HIS A 97 0.51 0.59 -27.34
C HIS A 97 -0.69 0.80 -28.28
N LEU A 98 -1.83 1.23 -27.74
CA LEU A 98 -3.01 1.56 -28.55
C LEU A 98 -2.74 2.75 -29.47
N LEU A 99 -2.17 3.83 -28.94
CA LEU A 99 -1.92 5.06 -29.70
C LEU A 99 -0.81 4.90 -30.73
N PHE A 100 0.19 4.06 -30.45
CA PHE A 100 1.21 3.67 -31.42
C PHE A 100 0.59 3.04 -32.66
N ASN A 101 -0.31 2.05 -32.47
CA ASN A 101 -1.01 1.40 -33.57
C ASN A 101 -1.98 2.35 -34.29
N VAL A 102 -2.72 3.19 -33.56
CA VAL A 102 -3.61 4.22 -34.13
C VAL A 102 -2.84 5.19 -35.03
N SER A 103 -1.64 5.62 -34.60
CA SER A 103 -0.80 6.52 -35.37
C SER A 103 -0.26 5.89 -36.65
N ALA A 104 0.02 4.58 -36.65
CA ALA A 104 0.57 3.88 -37.81
C ALA A 104 -0.49 3.44 -38.83
N LEU A 105 -1.68 3.06 -38.35
CA LEU A 105 -2.72 2.43 -39.17
C LEU A 105 -3.77 3.42 -39.68
N ILE A 106 -4.15 4.44 -38.90
CA ILE A 106 -5.06 5.49 -39.37
C ILE A 106 -4.24 6.53 -40.13
N ARG A 107 -3.94 6.23 -41.40
CA ARG A 107 -3.13 7.06 -42.30
C ARG A 107 -3.96 8.20 -42.88
N GLY A 108 -3.31 9.34 -43.10
CA GLY A 108 -3.97 10.53 -43.67
C GLY A 108 -3.47 11.83 -43.03
N ASN A 109 -3.27 12.83 -43.88
CA ASN A 109 -2.88 14.20 -43.49
C ASN A 109 -4.05 15.18 -43.57
N ASP A 110 -5.23 14.69 -43.96
CA ASP A 110 -6.46 15.44 -43.97
C ASP A 110 -6.89 15.82 -42.54
N ILE A 111 -7.69 16.89 -42.45
CA ILE A 111 -8.16 17.43 -41.18
C ILE A 111 -8.99 16.37 -40.43
N GLU A 112 -9.77 15.57 -41.15
CA GLU A 112 -10.66 14.58 -40.57
C GLU A 112 -9.90 13.43 -39.89
N THR A 113 -8.94 12.79 -40.56
CA THR A 113 -8.11 11.73 -39.96
C THR A 113 -7.28 12.26 -38.79
N ARG A 114 -6.79 13.50 -38.88
CA ARG A 114 -6.09 14.15 -37.76
C ARG A 114 -7.01 14.34 -36.55
N VAL A 115 -8.27 14.74 -36.77
CA VAL A 115 -9.28 14.85 -35.71
C VAL A 115 -9.58 13.47 -35.12
N ILE A 116 -9.75 12.43 -35.95
CA ILE A 116 -9.99 11.06 -35.51
C ILE A 116 -8.87 10.57 -34.58
N ARG A 117 -7.59 10.69 -34.99
CA ARG A 117 -6.44 10.27 -34.15
C ARG A 117 -6.41 10.99 -32.81
N LYS A 118 -6.64 12.32 -32.81
CA LYS A 118 -6.69 13.13 -31.58
C LYS A 118 -7.86 12.75 -30.66
N THR A 119 -9.03 12.49 -31.24
CA THR A 119 -10.23 12.10 -30.50
C THR A 119 -10.05 10.71 -29.87
N ILE A 120 -9.47 9.75 -30.58
CA ILE A 120 -9.13 8.43 -30.02
C ILE A 120 -8.16 8.57 -28.85
N ALA A 121 -7.11 9.39 -29.00
CA ALA A 121 -6.17 9.65 -27.91
C ALA A 121 -6.85 10.27 -26.68
N ARG A 122 -7.72 11.25 -26.89
CA ARG A 122 -8.47 11.89 -25.80
C ARG A 122 -9.43 10.90 -25.11
N TYR A 123 -10.13 10.06 -25.86
CA TYR A 123 -11.01 9.03 -25.29
C TYR A 123 -10.25 7.95 -24.52
N ALA A 124 -9.02 7.61 -24.92
CA ALA A 124 -8.18 6.68 -24.17
C ALA A 124 -7.80 7.28 -22.80
N ILE A 125 -7.38 8.55 -22.78
CA ILE A 125 -7.07 9.26 -21.53
C ILE A 125 -8.32 9.44 -20.67
N LEU A 126 -9.46 9.78 -21.28
CA LEU A 126 -10.73 9.91 -20.59
C LEU A 126 -11.15 8.60 -19.90
N THR A 127 -11.01 7.46 -20.61
CA THR A 127 -11.20 6.11 -20.03
C THR A 127 -10.33 5.91 -18.80
N SER A 128 -9.03 6.22 -18.91
CA SER A 128 -8.08 6.06 -17.81
C SER A 128 -8.52 6.84 -16.57
N ILE A 129 -8.93 8.09 -16.75
CA ILE A 129 -9.32 8.96 -15.64
C ILE A 129 -10.63 8.50 -15.03
N LEU A 130 -11.62 8.10 -15.84
CA LEU A 130 -12.87 7.52 -15.33
C LEU A 130 -12.60 6.25 -14.52
N ALA A 131 -11.76 5.34 -15.04
CA ALA A 131 -11.42 4.09 -14.36
C ALA A 131 -10.61 4.32 -13.07
N TRP A 132 -9.62 5.22 -13.10
CA TRP A 132 -8.81 5.51 -11.92
C TRP A 132 -9.55 6.36 -10.89
N ARG A 133 -10.56 7.15 -11.29
CA ARG A 133 -11.41 7.90 -10.36
C ARG A 133 -12.21 6.98 -9.43
N SER A 134 -12.58 5.78 -9.87
CA SER A 134 -13.24 4.77 -9.01
C SER A 134 -12.29 4.04 -8.06
N ILE A 135 -11.02 3.86 -8.43
CA ILE A 135 -10.08 3.02 -7.67
C ILE A 135 -9.11 3.87 -6.82
N SER A 136 -8.75 5.06 -7.29
CA SER A 136 -7.71 5.91 -6.68
C SER A 136 -8.31 7.17 -6.08
N LEU A 137 -8.26 7.28 -4.75
CA LEU A 137 -8.66 8.48 -4.03
C LEU A 137 -7.93 9.75 -4.52
N ARG A 138 -6.69 9.63 -4.99
CA ARG A 138 -5.94 10.78 -5.54
C ARG A 138 -6.48 11.28 -6.88
N VAL A 139 -7.00 10.38 -7.69
CA VAL A 139 -7.63 10.75 -8.97
C VAL A 139 -9.04 11.26 -8.69
N LEU A 140 -9.75 10.65 -7.72
CA LEU A 140 -11.05 11.13 -7.27
C LEU A 140 -10.99 12.55 -6.71
N THR A 141 -9.99 12.89 -5.90
CA THR A 141 -9.83 14.26 -5.38
C THR A 141 -9.46 15.28 -6.47
N ARG A 142 -8.79 14.84 -7.55
CA ARG A 142 -8.46 15.70 -8.69
C ARG A 142 -9.63 15.88 -9.66
N TYR A 143 -10.45 14.85 -9.85
CA TYR A 143 -11.61 14.87 -10.73
C TYR A 143 -12.87 14.42 -9.97
N PRO A 144 -13.40 15.22 -9.03
CA PRO A 144 -14.53 14.79 -8.19
C PRO A 144 -15.87 14.72 -8.93
N THR A 145 -16.04 15.53 -9.98
CA THR A 145 -17.28 15.61 -10.78
C THR A 145 -16.98 15.58 -12.27
N ASP A 146 -17.99 15.23 -13.08
CA ASP A 146 -17.83 15.15 -14.55
C ASP A 146 -17.53 16.53 -15.17
N GLU A 147 -17.92 17.61 -14.49
CA GLU A 147 -17.58 18.98 -14.86
C GLU A 147 -16.05 19.21 -14.90
N HIS A 148 -15.30 18.58 -14.00
CA HIS A 148 -13.84 18.66 -14.01
C HIS A 148 -13.22 17.98 -15.25
N LEU A 149 -13.93 17.02 -15.86
CA LEU A 149 -13.49 16.38 -17.10
C LEU A 149 -13.66 17.33 -18.30
N ILE A 150 -14.67 18.20 -18.26
CA ILE A 150 -14.88 19.23 -19.27
C ILE A 150 -13.83 20.34 -19.11
N GLN A 151 -13.64 20.83 -17.87
CA GLN A 151 -12.67 21.88 -17.59
C GLN A 151 -11.24 21.48 -17.95
N SER A 152 -10.90 20.19 -17.83
CA SER A 152 -9.60 19.66 -18.24
C SER A 152 -9.48 19.35 -19.74
N GLY A 153 -10.54 19.61 -20.53
CA GLY A 153 -10.55 19.37 -21.98
C GLY A 153 -10.60 17.91 -22.38
N LEU A 154 -10.93 17.00 -21.44
CA LEU A 154 -10.99 15.56 -21.70
C LEU A 154 -12.33 15.14 -22.29
N MET A 155 -13.39 15.88 -22.01
CA MET A 155 -14.76 15.62 -22.50
C MET A 155 -15.37 16.93 -23.01
N THR A 156 -16.12 16.88 -24.12
CA THR A 156 -16.89 18.04 -24.58
C THR A 156 -18.26 18.11 -23.89
N ARG A 157 -18.94 19.26 -23.99
CA ARG A 157 -20.30 19.44 -23.45
C ARG A 157 -21.29 18.47 -24.11
N GLU A 158 -21.18 18.29 -25.41
CA GLU A 158 -22.02 17.41 -26.22
C GLU A 158 -21.82 15.94 -25.82
N GLU A 159 -20.56 15.53 -25.63
CA GLU A 159 -20.22 14.19 -25.15
C GLU A 159 -20.74 13.93 -23.75
N LEU A 160 -20.71 14.92 -22.85
CA LEU A 160 -21.27 14.78 -21.51
C LEU A 160 -22.77 14.50 -21.56
N VAL A 161 -23.52 15.19 -22.44
CA VAL A 161 -24.95 14.95 -22.59
C VAL A 161 -25.22 13.51 -23.03
N ILE A 162 -24.44 12.98 -23.99
CA ILE A 162 -24.55 11.59 -24.43
C ILE A 162 -24.15 10.62 -23.30
N PHE A 163 -23.07 10.92 -22.58
CA PHE A 163 -22.56 10.14 -21.47
C PHE A 163 -23.56 10.03 -20.30
N GLN A 164 -24.28 11.12 -20.00
CA GLN A 164 -25.28 11.17 -18.94
C GLN A 164 -26.54 10.37 -19.30
N LYS A 165 -26.94 10.36 -20.58
CA LYS A 165 -28.09 9.57 -21.06
C LYS A 165 -27.93 8.06 -20.83
N ILE A 166 -26.69 7.57 -20.78
CA ILE A 166 -26.42 6.15 -20.51
C ILE A 166 -26.72 5.85 -19.04
N THR A 167 -27.75 5.07 -18.75
CA THR A 167 -28.10 4.69 -17.37
C THR A 167 -27.44 3.37 -16.97
N VAL A 168 -26.56 3.39 -15.98
CA VAL A 168 -25.99 2.20 -15.35
C VAL A 168 -26.61 2.05 -13.97
N LYS A 169 -27.32 0.95 -13.71
CA LYS A 169 -28.09 0.75 -12.47
C LYS A 169 -27.23 0.35 -11.27
N VAL A 170 -26.04 -0.20 -11.50
CA VAL A 170 -25.24 -0.88 -10.46
C VAL A 170 -24.20 0.07 -9.82
N ASP A 171 -23.62 1.02 -10.58
CA ASP A 171 -22.73 2.07 -10.06
C ASP A 171 -22.45 3.16 -11.14
N PRO A 172 -22.64 4.47 -10.87
CA PRO A 172 -22.33 5.57 -11.80
C PRO A 172 -20.86 5.65 -12.22
N HIS A 173 -19.92 5.22 -11.38
CA HIS A 173 -18.48 5.28 -11.65
C HIS A 173 -17.99 4.15 -12.58
N GLN A 174 -18.88 3.20 -12.91
CA GLN A 174 -18.58 2.11 -13.84
C GLN A 174 -18.71 2.49 -15.32
N LYS A 175 -19.05 3.73 -15.66
CA LYS A 175 -19.12 4.20 -17.06
C LYS A 175 -17.75 4.36 -17.75
N TRP A 176 -16.66 3.93 -17.10
CA TRP A 176 -15.31 4.02 -17.65
C TRP A 176 -15.14 3.30 -19.00
N TRP A 177 -15.95 2.27 -19.29
CA TRP A 177 -15.90 1.55 -20.56
C TRP A 177 -16.56 2.29 -21.73
N VAL A 178 -17.35 3.35 -21.46
CA VAL A 178 -18.10 4.07 -22.49
C VAL A 178 -17.18 4.69 -23.56
N PRO A 179 -16.09 5.41 -23.22
CA PRO A 179 -15.20 5.96 -24.24
C PRO A 179 -14.43 4.87 -24.99
N LEU A 180 -14.19 3.69 -24.40
CA LEU A 180 -13.63 2.55 -25.15
C LEU A 180 -14.57 2.09 -26.26
N ASN A 181 -15.88 2.04 -26.00
CA ASN A 181 -16.87 1.72 -27.02
C ASN A 181 -16.92 2.81 -28.11
N TRP A 182 -16.77 4.08 -27.74
CA TRP A 182 -16.65 5.16 -28.73
C TRP A 182 -15.41 5.01 -29.60
N ILE A 183 -14.25 4.65 -29.03
CA ILE A 183 -13.04 4.35 -29.80
C ILE A 183 -13.27 3.18 -30.77
N GLN A 184 -13.87 2.09 -30.29
CA GLN A 184 -14.20 0.94 -31.12
C GLN A 184 -15.09 1.32 -32.30
N THR A 185 -16.13 2.11 -32.05
CA THR A 185 -17.04 2.62 -33.10
C THR A 185 -16.30 3.48 -34.12
N MET A 186 -15.37 4.33 -33.67
CA MET A 186 -14.54 5.15 -34.58
C MET A 186 -13.62 4.30 -35.45
N MET A 187 -13.00 3.24 -34.90
CA MET A 187 -12.16 2.32 -35.67
C MET A 187 -12.95 1.58 -36.75
N VAL A 188 -14.15 1.10 -36.42
CA VAL A 188 -15.04 0.44 -37.38
C VAL A 188 -15.46 1.40 -38.50
N ARG A 189 -15.83 2.64 -38.17
CA ARG A 189 -16.16 3.65 -39.19
C ARG A 189 -14.98 4.00 -40.09
N CYS A 190 -13.75 4.02 -39.56
CA CYS A 190 -12.55 4.21 -40.39
C CYS A 190 -12.36 3.06 -41.39
N PHE A 191 -12.73 1.84 -41.02
CA PHE A 191 -12.71 0.69 -41.92
C PHE A 191 -13.83 0.76 -42.97
N GLU A 192 -15.06 1.07 -42.57
CA GLU A 192 -16.19 1.25 -43.50
C GLU A 192 -15.95 2.35 -44.54
N LYS A 193 -15.26 3.43 -44.14
CA LYS A 193 -14.89 4.54 -45.04
C LYS A 193 -13.71 4.20 -45.96
N GLY A 194 -13.03 3.06 -45.75
CA GLY A 194 -11.83 2.68 -46.49
C GLY A 194 -10.55 3.42 -46.06
N THR A 195 -10.55 4.12 -44.92
CA THR A 195 -9.32 4.69 -44.32
C THR A 195 -8.40 3.58 -43.81
N LEU A 196 -8.98 2.49 -43.28
CA LEU A 196 -8.30 1.23 -43.02
C LEU A 196 -8.63 0.30 -44.19
N THR A 197 -7.61 -0.20 -44.90
CA THR A 197 -7.84 -0.94 -46.15
C THR A 197 -7.96 -2.43 -45.92
N HIS A 198 -7.29 -2.97 -44.90
CA HIS A 198 -7.25 -4.40 -44.65
C HIS A 198 -7.89 -4.76 -43.31
N THR A 199 -8.63 -5.87 -43.30
CA THR A 199 -9.27 -6.42 -42.07
C THR A 199 -8.24 -6.69 -40.97
N ASN A 200 -7.00 -7.05 -41.35
CA ASN A 200 -5.91 -7.26 -40.40
C ASN A 200 -5.53 -5.97 -39.65
N GLU A 201 -5.59 -4.80 -40.30
CA GLU A 201 -5.30 -3.51 -39.64
C GLU A 201 -6.36 -3.20 -38.58
N LEU A 202 -7.63 -3.43 -38.91
CA LEU A 202 -8.73 -3.28 -37.94
C LEU A 202 -8.56 -4.26 -36.76
N ARG A 203 -8.21 -5.52 -37.03
CA ARG A 203 -7.95 -6.52 -35.98
C ARG A 203 -6.84 -6.09 -35.04
N VAL A 204 -5.71 -5.59 -35.56
CA VAL A 204 -4.60 -5.10 -34.73
C VAL A 204 -5.05 -3.96 -33.79
N LEU A 205 -5.87 -3.03 -34.29
CA LEU A 205 -6.40 -1.94 -33.48
C LEU A 205 -7.37 -2.44 -32.39
N LEU A 206 -8.28 -3.36 -32.75
CA LEU A 206 -9.24 -3.92 -31.81
C LEU A 206 -8.56 -4.78 -30.73
N ASP A 207 -7.55 -5.58 -31.11
CA ASP A 207 -6.76 -6.37 -30.16
C ASP A 207 -5.97 -5.45 -29.20
N ALA A 208 -5.41 -4.34 -29.71
CA ALA A 208 -4.74 -3.34 -28.87
C ALA A 208 -5.71 -2.65 -27.90
N LEU A 209 -6.93 -2.34 -28.34
CA LEU A 209 -7.99 -1.75 -27.51
C LEU A 209 -8.46 -2.73 -26.42
N GLU A 210 -8.63 -4.00 -26.77
CA GLU A 210 -9.05 -5.05 -25.84
C GLU A 210 -7.99 -5.30 -24.76
N ASN A 211 -6.70 -5.35 -25.14
CA ASN A 211 -5.60 -5.47 -24.18
C ASN A 211 -5.56 -4.26 -23.23
N TYR A 212 -5.80 -3.06 -23.75
CA TYR A 212 -5.90 -1.84 -22.94
C TYR A 212 -7.08 -1.91 -21.95
N ARG A 213 -8.25 -2.38 -22.40
CA ARG A 213 -9.44 -2.60 -21.56
C ARG A 213 -9.20 -3.64 -20.45
N LYS A 214 -8.54 -4.75 -20.78
CA LYS A 214 -8.28 -5.87 -19.85
C LYS A 214 -7.53 -5.41 -18.61
N GLY A 215 -6.51 -4.56 -18.73
CA GLY A 215 -5.77 -4.09 -17.55
C GLY A 215 -6.64 -3.31 -16.55
N PHE A 216 -7.55 -2.45 -17.03
CA PHE A 216 -8.54 -1.79 -16.15
C PHE A 216 -9.47 -2.79 -15.48
N PHE A 217 -10.05 -3.73 -16.25
CA PHE A 217 -10.96 -4.71 -15.69
C PHE A 217 -10.30 -5.56 -14.60
N THR A 218 -9.07 -6.03 -14.83
CA THR A 218 -8.34 -6.79 -13.81
C THR A 218 -8.04 -5.93 -12.59
N LEU A 219 -7.66 -4.65 -12.76
CA LEU A 219 -7.50 -3.73 -11.63
C LEU A 219 -8.78 -3.54 -10.82
N PHE A 220 -9.95 -3.49 -11.48
CA PHE A 220 -11.24 -3.47 -10.79
C PHE A 220 -11.50 -4.76 -10.00
N LEU A 221 -11.12 -5.92 -10.52
CA LEU A 221 -11.22 -7.17 -9.77
C LEU A 221 -10.31 -7.16 -8.55
N TYR A 222 -9.11 -6.58 -8.65
CA TYR A 222 -8.27 -6.36 -7.48
C TYR A 222 -8.97 -5.42 -6.49
N ASP A 223 -9.47 -4.27 -6.91
CA ASP A 223 -10.17 -3.35 -5.99
C ASP A 223 -11.38 -3.99 -5.28
N TRP A 224 -12.18 -4.74 -6.03
CA TRP A 224 -13.38 -5.41 -5.51
C TRP A 224 -13.05 -6.61 -4.61
N ILE A 225 -12.12 -7.47 -5.03
CA ILE A 225 -11.73 -8.67 -4.28
C ILE A 225 -10.48 -8.34 -3.48
N GLN A 226 -10.69 -7.89 -2.25
CA GLN A 226 -9.62 -7.61 -1.29
C GLN A 226 -9.03 -8.90 -0.70
N ILE A 227 -7.87 -8.79 -0.05
CA ILE A 227 -7.29 -9.90 0.71
C ILE A 227 -8.31 -10.33 1.77
N PRO A 228 -8.59 -11.64 1.94
CA PRO A 228 -9.55 -12.11 2.93
C PRO A 228 -9.26 -11.51 4.31
N LEU A 229 -10.30 -10.92 4.91
CA LEU A 229 -10.19 -10.17 6.16
C LEU A 229 -9.55 -10.99 7.29
N VAL A 230 -9.81 -12.30 7.31
CA VAL A 230 -9.22 -13.25 8.26
C VAL A 230 -7.69 -13.22 8.23
N TYR A 231 -7.04 -13.12 7.07
CA TYR A 231 -5.58 -13.08 7.01
C TYR A 231 -5.02 -11.80 7.63
N SER A 232 -5.65 -10.66 7.37
CA SER A 232 -5.29 -9.39 7.99
C SER A 232 -5.50 -9.42 9.51
N HIS A 233 -6.61 -10.01 9.97
CA HIS A 233 -6.88 -10.19 11.39
C HIS A 233 -5.85 -11.08 12.08
N VAL A 234 -5.54 -12.24 11.51
CA VAL A 234 -4.57 -13.18 12.07
C VAL A 234 -3.19 -12.51 12.17
N SER A 235 -2.72 -11.84 11.12
CA SER A 235 -1.46 -11.10 11.16
C SER A 235 -1.46 -10.03 12.27
N THR A 236 -2.51 -9.22 12.34
CA THR A 236 -2.66 -8.13 13.32
C THR A 236 -2.69 -8.64 14.76
N ILE A 237 -3.50 -9.67 15.02
CA ILE A 237 -3.63 -10.29 16.35
C ILE A 237 -2.31 -10.91 16.77
N SER A 238 -1.59 -11.59 15.88
CA SER A 238 -0.31 -12.20 16.23
C SER A 238 0.75 -11.15 16.58
N VAL A 239 0.85 -10.05 15.84
CA VAL A 239 1.80 -8.98 16.13
C VAL A 239 1.45 -8.27 17.44
N TYR A 240 0.19 -7.86 17.63
CA TYR A 240 -0.23 -7.21 18.87
C TYR A 240 -0.15 -8.15 20.07
N GLY A 241 -0.53 -9.43 19.92
CA GLY A 241 -0.40 -10.44 20.96
C GLY A 241 1.05 -10.65 21.39
N TYR A 242 1.97 -10.76 20.43
CA TYR A 242 3.39 -10.84 20.72
C TYR A 242 3.90 -9.63 21.50
N PHE A 243 3.58 -8.41 21.06
CA PHE A 243 4.04 -7.21 21.75
C PHE A 243 3.35 -6.98 23.09
N ALA A 244 2.09 -7.41 23.25
CA ALA A 244 1.39 -7.41 24.52
C ALA A 244 2.10 -8.32 25.53
N PHE A 245 2.55 -9.52 25.12
CA PHE A 245 3.35 -10.37 25.98
C PHE A 245 4.75 -9.79 26.23
N ALA A 246 5.38 -9.21 25.20
CA ALA A 246 6.70 -8.60 25.33
C ALA A 246 6.72 -7.38 26.26
N LEU A 247 5.61 -6.65 26.43
CA LEU A 247 5.49 -5.54 27.39
C LEU A 247 5.82 -5.98 28.83
N ILE A 248 5.50 -7.23 29.18
CA ILE A 248 5.76 -7.80 30.51
C ILE A 248 7.02 -8.68 30.46
N GLY A 249 7.12 -9.58 29.49
CA GLY A 249 8.21 -10.55 29.39
C GLY A 249 9.59 -9.95 29.14
N ARG A 250 9.67 -8.73 28.61
CA ARG A 250 10.95 -8.03 28.34
C ARG A 250 11.27 -6.95 29.36
N GLN A 251 10.60 -6.91 30.50
CA GLN A 251 10.93 -6.00 31.59
C GLN A 251 12.27 -6.38 32.21
N PHE A 252 13.08 -5.39 32.60
CA PHE A 252 14.34 -5.61 33.32
C PHE A 252 14.07 -5.69 34.83
N PRO A 253 14.13 -6.88 35.46
CA PRO A 253 13.95 -7.01 36.90
C PRO A 253 15.15 -6.46 37.68
N SER A 254 14.91 -5.97 38.90
CA SER A 254 15.97 -5.48 39.80
C SER A 254 16.66 -6.61 40.60
N MET A 255 16.12 -7.82 40.55
CA MET A 255 16.61 -9.01 41.26
C MET A 255 16.74 -10.18 40.29
N ASN A 256 17.85 -10.93 40.38
CA ASN A 256 18.06 -12.19 39.65
C ASN A 256 17.22 -13.31 40.28
N GLU A 257 17.10 -14.46 39.59
CA GLU A 257 16.37 -15.66 40.04
C GLU A 257 16.79 -16.13 41.45
N ASN A 258 18.04 -15.86 41.86
CA ASN A 258 18.59 -16.17 43.18
C ASN A 258 18.32 -15.11 44.27
N LYS A 259 17.43 -14.13 44.02
CA LYS A 259 17.19 -12.95 44.89
C LYS A 259 18.43 -12.07 45.12
N GLU A 260 19.47 -12.22 44.31
CA GLU A 260 20.58 -11.28 44.30
C GLU A 260 20.13 -9.99 43.62
N MET A 261 20.43 -8.84 44.24
CA MET A 261 20.19 -7.55 43.59
C MET A 261 21.05 -7.47 42.33
N VAL A 262 20.42 -7.27 41.17
CA VAL A 262 21.09 -6.92 39.91
C VAL A 262 21.36 -5.41 39.86
N ASP A 263 21.34 -4.75 41.02
CA ASP A 263 21.85 -3.41 41.15
C ASP A 263 23.36 -3.46 40.99
N MET A 264 23.78 -3.25 39.75
CA MET A 264 25.12 -2.88 39.31
C MET A 264 25.53 -1.50 39.88
N TYR A 265 25.20 -1.22 41.14
CA TYR A 265 25.67 -0.04 41.88
C TYR A 265 27.04 -0.27 42.53
N LYS A 266 27.62 -1.47 42.39
CA LYS A 266 28.94 -1.82 42.96
C LYS A 266 30.10 -1.82 41.96
N PHE A 267 30.00 -1.12 40.82
CA PHE A 267 31.09 -1.04 39.85
C PHE A 267 31.32 0.40 39.33
N SER A 268 32.45 0.98 39.78
CA SER A 268 33.19 2.18 39.32
C SER A 268 32.49 3.26 38.45
N PRO A 269 32.58 4.56 38.82
CA PRO A 269 31.86 5.68 38.20
C PRO A 269 32.07 5.86 36.68
N PHE A 270 33.18 5.36 36.11
CA PHE A 270 33.48 5.54 34.68
C PHE A 270 32.78 4.52 33.75
N LYS A 271 32.24 3.41 34.29
CA LYS A 271 31.48 2.40 33.52
C LYS A 271 29.96 2.64 33.51
N ILE A 272 29.48 3.52 34.38
CA ILE A 272 28.05 3.82 34.61
C ILE A 272 27.43 4.50 33.39
N PHE A 273 28.10 5.46 32.76
CA PHE A 273 27.46 6.22 31.67
C PHE A 273 27.26 5.39 30.39
N LYS A 274 28.13 4.40 30.12
CA LYS A 274 28.07 3.56 28.91
C LYS A 274 27.24 2.29 29.08
N LEU A 275 26.81 1.93 30.29
CA LEU A 275 26.03 0.70 30.54
C LEU A 275 24.63 0.96 31.14
N THR A 276 24.44 2.08 31.83
CA THR A 276 23.14 2.42 32.46
C THR A 276 22.10 2.86 31.43
N ILE A 277 22.48 3.58 30.36
CA ILE A 277 21.53 3.93 29.28
C ILE A 277 21.13 2.68 28.47
N PHE A 278 22.06 1.72 28.31
CA PHE A 278 21.84 0.47 27.59
C PHE A 278 21.04 -0.58 28.40
N SER A 279 21.01 -0.48 29.73
CA SER A 279 20.29 -1.43 30.60
C SER A 279 18.82 -1.07 30.87
N TYR A 280 18.42 0.17 30.60
CA TYR A 280 17.04 0.63 30.85
C TYR A 280 16.22 0.80 29.57
N PHE A 281 16.89 0.96 28.43
CA PHE A 281 16.23 1.02 27.13
C PHE A 281 16.22 -0.37 26.48
N PRO A 282 15.04 -0.94 26.15
CA PRO A 282 14.95 -2.29 25.60
C PRO A 282 15.34 -2.33 24.12
N ILE A 283 16.63 -2.13 23.81
CA ILE A 283 17.16 -1.98 22.43
C ILE A 283 16.71 -3.12 21.52
N PHE A 284 16.87 -4.37 21.96
CA PHE A 284 16.51 -5.53 21.15
C PHE A 284 15.00 -5.65 20.93
N THR A 285 14.19 -5.30 21.92
CA THR A 285 12.72 -5.28 21.77
C THR A 285 12.29 -4.16 20.83
N VAL A 286 12.95 -3.00 20.86
CA VAL A 286 12.72 -1.91 19.90
C VAL A 286 13.12 -2.33 18.49
N LEU A 287 14.25 -3.03 18.32
CA LEU A 287 14.64 -3.60 17.04
C LEU A 287 13.62 -4.63 16.54
N GLN A 288 13.15 -5.54 17.40
CA GLN A 288 12.06 -6.47 17.07
C GLN A 288 10.78 -5.72 16.68
N PHE A 289 10.45 -4.63 17.38
CA PHE A 289 9.33 -3.75 17.03
C PHE A 289 9.51 -3.09 15.66
N LEU A 290 10.72 -2.71 15.30
CA LEU A 290 11.01 -2.20 13.96
C LEU A 290 10.83 -3.28 12.89
N PHE A 291 11.29 -4.50 13.14
CA PHE A 291 11.15 -5.60 12.17
C PHE A 291 9.70 -6.06 12.01
N TYR A 292 8.96 -6.26 13.11
CA TYR A 292 7.61 -6.83 13.07
C TYR A 292 6.49 -5.78 13.06
N GLY A 293 6.72 -4.59 13.62
CA GLY A 293 5.73 -3.52 13.69
C GLY A 293 5.48 -2.82 12.34
N ILE A 294 6.36 -3.00 11.35
CA ILE A 294 6.13 -2.47 10.01
C ILE A 294 4.86 -3.09 9.39
N PHE A 295 4.58 -4.35 9.73
CA PHE A 295 3.51 -5.14 9.13
C PHE A 295 2.11 -4.72 9.60
N LEU A 296 2.01 -3.91 10.66
CA LEU A 296 0.76 -3.31 11.12
C LEU A 296 0.30 -2.12 10.26
N ASN A 297 1.12 -1.64 9.33
CA ASN A 297 0.82 -0.47 8.49
C ASN A 297 0.38 -0.85 7.06
N PHE A 298 0.15 -2.14 6.79
CA PHE A 298 -0.26 -2.65 5.48
C PHE A 298 -1.70 -3.17 5.50
#